data_AF-A0A9D6FHP5-F1
#
_entry.id   AF-A0A9D6FHP5-F1
#
_cell.length_a   1.000
_cell.length_b   1.000
_cell.length_c   1.000
_cell.angle_alpha   90.00
_cell.angle_beta   90.00
_cell.angle_gamma   90.00
#
_symmetry.space_group_name_H-M   'P 1'
#
loop_
_entity.id
_entity.type
_entity.pdbx_description
1 polymer ?
#
loop_
_entity_poly.entity_id
_entity_poly.type
_entity_poly.pdbx_seq_one_letter_code
_entity_poly.pdbx_strand_id
1 'polypeptide(L)'
;MSPDRKVVTLCVPRDTAEFAVVQGLLAEAGIEFVSKNVQLQNLVGYGQIGGLNPVVGPIEIFVAAEDAERAREVLAVPVGSEATDVGPADSCPSCGMPTAGDGNCEQCGSSVQPTQFMQTEAGRVSDLDEAAVSELGRKIRHLSFASFLLSFLWAGGIGSALGVFFGVRAVMLSRAHSTAHAPVGLAVPGIALGVLGLLATLVSLREWVP
;
A
#
# COMPACT_ATOMS: atom_id res chain seq x y z
N MET A 1 4.27 2.50 -21.95
CA MET A 1 3.12 3.39 -22.22
C MET A 1 3.65 4.73 -22.72
N SER A 2 3.41 5.09 -23.98
CA SER A 2 3.88 6.37 -24.55
C SER A 2 3.09 7.54 -23.95
N PRO A 3 3.73 8.66 -23.59
CA PRO A 3 3.11 9.76 -22.83
C PRO A 3 2.00 10.51 -23.60
N ASP A 4 1.80 10.23 -24.89
CA ASP A 4 0.84 10.92 -25.77
C ASP A 4 -0.45 10.12 -26.02
N ARG A 5 -0.64 8.96 -25.37
CA ARG A 5 -1.85 8.15 -25.58
C ARG A 5 -3.00 8.74 -24.77
N LYS A 6 -4.09 9.09 -25.47
CA LYS A 6 -5.31 9.61 -24.84
C LYS A 6 -5.90 8.55 -23.90
N VAL A 7 -6.00 8.87 -22.62
CA VAL A 7 -6.62 8.03 -21.59
C VAL A 7 -8.02 8.52 -21.26
N VAL A 8 -8.92 7.59 -20.90
CA VAL A 8 -10.31 7.87 -20.54
C VAL A 8 -10.62 7.19 -19.21
N THR A 9 -11.36 7.89 -18.34
CA THR A 9 -11.85 7.31 -17.09
C THR A 9 -12.89 6.23 -17.37
N LEU A 10 -12.64 5.03 -16.89
CA LEU A 10 -13.53 3.88 -17.09
C LEU A 10 -14.61 3.84 -15.99
N CYS A 11 -14.18 3.79 -14.73
CA CYS A 11 -15.06 3.73 -13.57
C CYS A 11 -14.38 4.27 -12.31
N VAL A 12 -15.20 4.51 -11.29
CA VAL A 12 -14.80 4.99 -9.97
C VAL A 12 -15.30 3.97 -8.94
N PRO A 13 -14.45 3.05 -8.47
CA PRO A 13 -14.85 2.03 -7.49
C PRO A 13 -15.26 2.67 -6.17
N ARG A 14 -16.28 2.10 -5.54
CA ARG A 14 -16.82 2.56 -4.25
C ARG A 14 -15.97 2.11 -3.08
N ASP A 15 -15.31 0.96 -3.23
CA ASP A 15 -14.45 0.38 -2.22
C ASP A 15 -13.26 -0.39 -2.84
N THR A 16 -12.37 -0.87 -1.96
CA THR A 16 -11.17 -1.62 -2.36
C THR A 16 -11.47 -3.00 -2.93
N ALA A 17 -12.59 -3.62 -2.56
CA ALA A 17 -12.98 -4.93 -3.09
C ALA A 17 -13.46 -4.79 -4.54
N GLU A 18 -14.31 -3.80 -4.82
CA GLU A 18 -14.74 -3.47 -6.18
C GLU A 18 -13.54 -3.11 -7.06
N PHE A 19 -12.58 -2.34 -6.54
CA PHE A 19 -11.33 -2.04 -7.25
C PHE A 19 -10.55 -3.32 -7.62
N ALA A 20 -10.41 -4.27 -6.68
CA ALA A 20 -9.69 -5.51 -6.93
C ALA A 20 -10.38 -6.39 -7.98
N VAL A 21 -11.72 -6.45 -7.97
CA VAL A 21 -12.51 -7.17 -8.99
C VAL A 21 -12.31 -6.56 -10.37
N VAL A 22 -12.46 -5.23 -10.48
CA VAL A 22 -12.25 -4.52 -11.76
C VAL A 22 -10.84 -4.73 -12.28
N GLN A 23 -9.83 -4.66 -11.40
CA GLN A 23 -8.44 -4.94 -11.76
C GLN A 23 -8.25 -6.36 -12.29
N GLY A 24 -8.84 -7.36 -11.64
CA GLY A 24 -8.78 -8.75 -12.09
C GLY A 24 -9.38 -8.94 -13.48
N LEU A 25 -10.58 -8.41 -13.71
CA LEU A 25 -11.28 -8.50 -14.99
C LEU A 25 -10.50 -7.82 -16.13
N LEU A 26 -9.96 -6.63 -15.89
CA LEU A 26 -9.14 -5.92 -16.89
C LEU A 26 -7.83 -6.66 -17.19
N ALA A 27 -7.19 -7.23 -16.16
CA ALA A 27 -5.96 -8.01 -16.32
C ALA A 27 -6.20 -9.30 -17.10
N GLU A 28 -7.28 -10.04 -16.82
CA GLU A 28 -7.68 -11.25 -17.55
C GLU A 28 -7.99 -10.94 -19.03
N ALA A 29 -8.66 -9.81 -19.28
CA ALA A 29 -8.93 -9.34 -20.64
C ALA A 29 -7.67 -8.80 -21.37
N GLY A 30 -6.52 -8.73 -20.71
CA GLY A 30 -5.27 -8.20 -21.27
C GLY A 30 -5.35 -6.70 -21.60
N ILE A 31 -6.12 -5.93 -20.82
CA ILE A 31 -6.30 -4.48 -21.01
C ILE A 31 -5.38 -3.75 -20.03
N GLU A 32 -4.46 -2.94 -20.55
CA GLU A 32 -3.62 -2.07 -19.72
C GLU A 32 -4.46 -0.96 -19.09
N PHE A 33 -4.32 -0.79 -17.78
CA PHE A 33 -5.01 0.27 -17.03
C PHE A 33 -4.03 1.01 -16.11
N VAL A 34 -4.40 2.25 -15.78
CA VAL A 34 -3.68 3.09 -14.81
C VAL A 34 -4.66 3.49 -13.73
N SER A 35 -4.28 3.31 -12.48
CA SER A 35 -5.07 3.74 -11.33
C SER A 35 -4.46 4.98 -10.67
N LYS A 36 -5.30 5.95 -10.34
CA LYS A 36 -4.90 7.14 -9.60
C LYS A 36 -5.39 7.01 -8.15
N ASN A 37 -4.65 7.59 -7.22
CA ASN A 37 -4.98 7.66 -5.78
C ASN A 37 -4.91 6.33 -4.98
N VAL A 38 -4.66 5.17 -5.61
CA VAL A 38 -4.54 3.87 -4.90
C VAL A 38 -3.41 3.87 -3.87
N GLN A 39 -2.22 4.34 -4.26
CA GLN A 39 -1.05 4.36 -3.39
C GLN A 39 -1.20 5.37 -2.23
N LEU A 40 -1.89 6.49 -2.47
CA LEU A 40 -2.16 7.50 -1.45
C LEU A 40 -3.16 7.00 -0.40
N GLN A 41 -4.16 6.22 -0.80
CA GLN A 41 -5.07 5.59 0.16
C GLN A 41 -4.38 4.52 1.01
N ASN A 42 -3.45 3.75 0.43
CA ASN A 42 -2.65 2.79 1.18
C ASN A 42 -1.62 3.46 2.12
N LEU A 43 -1.16 4.68 1.80
CA LEU A 43 -0.23 5.44 2.65
C LEU A 43 -0.87 5.97 3.93
N VAL A 44 -2.16 6.31 3.89
CA VAL A 44 -2.93 6.82 5.04
C VAL A 44 -3.56 5.66 5.83
N GLY A 45 -2.84 4.55 5.99
CA GLY A 45 -3.25 3.28 6.61
C GLY A 45 -3.73 3.32 8.07
N TYR A 46 -4.15 4.46 8.58
CA TYR A 46 -4.92 4.65 9.81
C TYR A 46 -6.45 4.63 9.59
N GLY A 47 -6.93 4.46 8.35
CA GLY A 47 -8.34 4.66 7.96
C GLY A 47 -9.13 3.44 7.49
N GLN A 48 -8.77 2.20 7.83
CA GLN A 48 -9.67 1.05 7.59
C GLN A 48 -10.93 1.07 8.48
N ILE A 49 -11.02 2.01 9.42
CA ILE A 49 -12.22 2.29 10.19
C ILE A 49 -12.99 3.42 9.47
N GLY A 50 -13.74 3.11 8.40
CA GLY A 50 -14.82 3.99 7.94
C GLY A 50 -14.92 4.37 6.45
N GLY A 51 -14.04 3.87 5.55
CA GLY A 51 -14.19 4.07 4.10
C GLY A 51 -13.18 5.01 3.44
N LEU A 52 -13.42 5.36 2.17
CA LEU A 52 -12.53 6.19 1.34
C LEU A 52 -12.29 7.57 1.99
N ASN A 53 -11.03 7.96 2.18
CA ASN A 53 -10.67 9.25 2.77
C ASN A 53 -11.06 10.41 1.83
N PRO A 54 -11.97 11.32 2.22
CA PRO A 54 -12.46 12.40 1.36
C PRO A 54 -11.37 13.40 0.97
N VAL A 55 -10.24 13.45 1.70
CA VAL A 55 -9.13 14.38 1.43
C VAL A 55 -8.32 13.98 0.19
N VAL A 56 -8.18 12.69 -0.08
CA VAL A 56 -7.36 12.17 -1.20
C VAL A 56 -8.18 12.07 -2.49
N GLY A 57 -9.52 12.04 -2.37
CA GLY A 57 -10.42 11.81 -3.49
C GLY A 57 -10.58 10.32 -3.81
N PRO A 58 -11.55 9.98 -4.67
CA PRO A 58 -11.86 8.60 -5.01
C PRO A 58 -10.75 7.95 -5.83
N ILE A 59 -10.75 6.62 -5.87
CA ILE A 59 -9.90 5.86 -6.78
C ILE A 59 -10.49 5.98 -8.17
N GLU A 60 -9.69 6.38 -9.15
CA GLU A 60 -10.10 6.48 -10.55
C GLU A 60 -9.28 5.49 -11.37
N ILE A 61 -9.98 4.69 -12.19
CA ILE A 61 -9.36 3.76 -13.13
C ILE A 61 -9.42 4.35 -14.53
N PHE A 62 -8.27 4.43 -15.18
CA PHE A 62 -8.10 4.95 -16.53
C PHE A 62 -7.65 3.85 -17.47
N VAL A 63 -8.18 3.85 -18.68
CA VAL A 63 -7.78 2.96 -19.77
C VAL A 63 -7.46 3.79 -21.02
N ALA A 64 -6.74 3.20 -21.97
CA ALA A 64 -6.52 3.84 -23.26
C ALA A 64 -7.87 4.07 -23.98
N ALA A 65 -8.02 5.20 -24.67
CA ALA A 65 -9.28 5.56 -25.35
C ALA A 65 -9.73 4.50 -26.37
N GLU A 66 -8.78 3.81 -26.99
CA GLU A 66 -8.99 2.70 -27.93
C GLU A 66 -9.57 1.44 -27.27
N ASP A 67 -9.23 1.17 -26.01
CA ASP A 67 -9.69 0.00 -25.26
C ASP A 67 -10.93 0.30 -24.40
N ALA A 68 -11.38 1.57 -24.35
CA ALA A 68 -12.45 2.00 -23.46
C ALA A 68 -13.76 1.22 -23.67
N GLU A 69 -14.11 0.92 -24.93
CA GLU A 69 -15.35 0.21 -25.22
C GLU A 69 -15.25 -1.27 -24.85
N ARG A 70 -14.11 -1.91 -25.16
CA ARG A 70 -13.83 -3.30 -24.78
C ARG A 70 -13.78 -3.46 -23.26
N ALA A 71 -13.21 -2.50 -22.56
CA ALA A 71 -13.17 -2.48 -21.10
C ALA A 71 -14.58 -2.36 -20.49
N ARG A 72 -15.47 -1.56 -21.10
CA ARG A 72 -16.88 -1.48 -20.66
C ARG A 72 -17.63 -2.78 -20.89
N GLU A 73 -17.38 -3.46 -22.01
CA GLU A 73 -18.01 -4.75 -22.30
C GLU A 73 -17.61 -5.81 -21.26
N VAL A 74 -16.33 -5.86 -20.89
CA VAL A 74 -15.82 -6.75 -19.83
C VAL A 74 -16.47 -6.45 -18.48
N LEU A 75 -16.65 -5.17 -18.14
CA LEU A 75 -17.28 -4.76 -16.87
C LEU A 75 -18.82 -4.81 -16.89
N ALA A 76 -19.43 -4.87 -18.07
CA ALA A 76 -20.88 -4.99 -18.23
C ALA A 76 -21.36 -6.42 -17.97
N VAL A 77 -20.46 -7.40 -17.96
CA VAL A 77 -20.77 -8.74 -17.43
C VAL A 77 -21.15 -8.53 -15.97
N PRO A 78 -22.42 -8.77 -15.58
CA PRO A 78 -22.81 -8.63 -14.20
C PRO A 78 -21.90 -9.57 -13.42
N VAL A 79 -21.09 -9.00 -12.53
CA VAL A 79 -20.35 -9.75 -11.52
C VAL A 79 -21.45 -10.39 -10.68
N GLY A 80 -21.81 -11.60 -11.08
CA GLY A 80 -22.94 -12.33 -10.52
C GLY A 80 -22.75 -12.41 -9.02
N SER A 81 -23.79 -12.05 -8.28
CA SER A 81 -24.02 -12.43 -6.90
C SER A 81 -24.18 -13.95 -6.75
N GLU A 82 -23.38 -14.75 -7.45
CA GLU A 82 -23.45 -16.19 -7.52
C GLU A 82 -22.20 -16.81 -6.89
N ALA A 83 -21.89 -16.38 -5.66
CA ALA A 83 -21.23 -17.24 -4.67
C ALA A 83 -22.28 -18.17 -4.00
N THR A 84 -23.24 -18.65 -4.79
CA THR A 84 -24.11 -19.78 -4.46
C THR A 84 -24.29 -20.66 -5.69
N ASP A 85 -23.17 -21.00 -6.35
CA ASP A 85 -23.09 -22.23 -7.12
C ASP A 85 -21.81 -22.99 -6.73
N VAL A 86 -21.68 -23.25 -5.42
CA VAL A 86 -21.36 -24.63 -5.08
C VAL A 86 -22.64 -25.37 -5.44
N GLY A 87 -22.73 -25.84 -6.69
CA GLY A 87 -23.77 -26.78 -7.09
C GLY A 87 -23.86 -27.83 -6.00
N PRO A 88 -25.07 -28.22 -5.56
CA PRO A 88 -25.29 -28.85 -4.28
C PRO A 88 -24.22 -29.93 -4.10
N ALA A 89 -23.39 -29.77 -3.06
CA ALA A 89 -22.41 -30.77 -2.62
C ALA A 89 -23.06 -32.15 -2.40
N ASP A 90 -24.38 -32.16 -2.48
CA ASP A 90 -25.30 -33.25 -2.50
C ASP A 90 -25.38 -33.98 -3.84
N SER A 91 -24.40 -34.01 -4.77
CA SER A 91 -24.53 -34.91 -5.95
C SER A 91 -23.30 -35.79 -6.15
N CYS A 92 -23.52 -37.10 -6.28
CA CYS A 92 -22.45 -38.08 -6.33
C CYS A 92 -21.73 -38.01 -7.69
N PRO A 93 -20.40 -37.81 -7.73
CA PRO A 93 -19.65 -37.73 -8.99
C PRO A 93 -19.63 -39.03 -9.79
N SER A 94 -19.90 -40.18 -9.16
CA SER A 94 -19.93 -41.48 -9.85
C SER A 94 -21.25 -41.74 -10.60
N CYS A 95 -22.38 -41.19 -10.13
CA CYS A 95 -23.70 -41.54 -10.66
C CYS A 95 -24.69 -40.38 -10.83
N GLY A 96 -24.35 -39.18 -10.37
CA GLY A 96 -25.16 -37.96 -10.51
C GLY A 96 -26.38 -37.87 -9.58
N MET A 97 -26.56 -38.81 -8.65
CA MET A 97 -27.71 -38.82 -7.73
C MET A 97 -27.48 -37.91 -6.53
N PRO A 98 -28.57 -37.35 -5.95
CA PRO A 98 -28.44 -36.53 -4.77
C PRO A 98 -27.94 -37.32 -3.55
N THR A 99 -27.04 -36.76 -2.74
CA THR A 99 -26.49 -37.35 -1.51
C THR A 99 -27.05 -36.61 -0.29
N ALA A 100 -27.16 -37.27 0.86
CA ALA A 100 -27.70 -36.66 2.08
C ALA A 100 -26.68 -35.80 2.85
N GLY A 101 -25.55 -35.46 2.23
CA GLY A 101 -24.44 -34.73 2.86
C GLY A 101 -23.58 -35.56 3.85
N ASP A 102 -23.81 -36.88 3.93
CA ASP A 102 -23.07 -37.80 4.81
C ASP A 102 -21.80 -38.39 4.16
N GLY A 103 -21.52 -38.04 2.90
CA GLY A 103 -20.34 -38.49 2.15
C GLY A 103 -20.48 -39.89 1.55
N ASN A 104 -21.63 -40.55 1.69
CA ASN A 104 -21.90 -41.86 1.09
C ASN A 104 -23.04 -41.78 0.07
N CYS A 105 -22.84 -42.37 -1.11
CA CYS A 105 -23.92 -42.52 -2.08
C CYS A 105 -24.62 -43.87 -1.90
N GLU A 106 -25.87 -43.87 -1.44
CA GLU A 106 -26.66 -45.10 -1.24
C GLU A 106 -26.84 -45.93 -2.52
N GLN A 107 -26.88 -45.26 -3.69
CA GLN A 107 -27.17 -45.93 -4.96
C GLN A 107 -26.00 -46.73 -5.53
N CYS A 108 -24.76 -46.26 -5.37
CA CYS A 108 -23.57 -46.89 -5.95
C CYS A 108 -22.55 -47.36 -4.91
N GLY A 109 -22.77 -47.05 -3.62
CA GLY A 109 -21.90 -47.44 -2.51
C GLY A 109 -20.56 -46.71 -2.50
N SER A 110 -20.36 -45.69 -3.34
CA SER A 110 -19.12 -44.92 -3.31
C SER A 110 -19.13 -43.99 -2.09
N SER A 111 -18.18 -44.20 -1.19
CA SER A 111 -17.80 -43.18 -0.22
C SER A 111 -17.03 -42.10 -0.97
N VAL A 112 -17.64 -40.92 -1.12
CA VAL A 112 -16.93 -39.74 -1.59
C VAL A 112 -16.22 -39.22 -0.36
N GLN A 113 -14.97 -39.65 -0.14
CA GLN A 113 -14.10 -38.83 0.71
C GLN A 113 -14.15 -37.44 0.11
N PRO A 114 -14.42 -36.38 0.91
CA PRO A 114 -14.41 -35.02 0.40
C PRO A 114 -13.09 -34.87 -0.33
N THR A 115 -13.19 -34.93 -1.65
CA THR A 115 -12.05 -34.83 -2.53
C THR A 115 -11.41 -33.54 -2.09
N GLN A 116 -10.13 -33.61 -1.75
CA GLN A 116 -9.29 -32.44 -1.62
C GLN A 116 -9.38 -31.72 -2.96
N PHE A 117 -10.43 -30.92 -3.11
CA PHE A 117 -10.71 -30.13 -4.27
C PHE A 117 -9.53 -29.17 -4.34
N MET A 118 -8.67 -29.44 -5.31
CA MET A 118 -7.80 -28.45 -5.89
C MET A 118 -6.91 -27.69 -4.88
N GLN A 119 -5.89 -28.38 -4.38
CA GLN A 119 -4.55 -27.78 -4.42
C GLN A 119 -4.00 -27.94 -5.84
N THR A 120 -4.69 -27.39 -6.85
CA THR A 120 -4.09 -27.16 -8.16
C THR A 120 -3.06 -26.06 -8.01
N GLU A 121 -1.78 -26.44 -7.94
CA GLU A 121 -0.60 -25.79 -8.52
C GLU A 121 -0.42 -24.25 -8.48
N ALA A 122 -1.22 -23.51 -7.74
CA ALA A 122 -0.98 -22.11 -7.35
C ALA A 122 -0.11 -22.01 -6.08
N GLY A 123 0.20 -23.15 -5.44
CA GLY A 123 0.93 -23.19 -4.17
C GLY A 123 2.46 -23.21 -4.28
N ARG A 124 3.07 -23.49 -5.45
CA ARG A 124 4.55 -23.61 -5.53
C ARG A 124 5.28 -22.31 -5.88
N VAL A 125 4.57 -21.26 -6.29
CA VAL A 125 5.18 -19.92 -6.50
C VAL A 125 5.03 -19.04 -5.25
N SER A 126 4.08 -19.34 -4.36
CA SER A 126 3.78 -18.48 -3.19
C SER A 126 4.74 -18.67 -2.01
N ASP A 127 5.26 -19.87 -1.74
CA ASP A 127 6.02 -20.10 -0.50
C ASP A 127 7.42 -19.47 -0.49
N LEU A 128 8.05 -19.31 -1.67
CA LEU A 128 9.35 -18.64 -1.79
C LEU A 128 9.23 -17.12 -1.84
N ASP A 129 8.11 -16.59 -2.34
CA ASP A 129 7.87 -15.15 -2.38
C ASP A 129 7.22 -14.62 -1.10
N GLU A 130 6.39 -15.39 -0.37
CA GLU A 130 5.67 -14.87 0.80
C GLU A 130 6.59 -14.62 2.00
N ALA A 131 7.63 -15.44 2.19
CA ALA A 131 8.67 -15.18 3.17
C ALA A 131 9.50 -13.93 2.82
N ALA A 132 9.86 -13.76 1.54
CA ALA A 132 10.60 -12.60 1.07
C ALA A 132 9.77 -11.31 1.12
N VAL A 133 8.50 -11.37 0.73
CA VAL A 133 7.54 -10.26 0.73
C VAL A 133 7.18 -9.86 2.17
N SER A 134 7.02 -10.81 3.08
CA SER A 134 6.77 -10.50 4.51
C SER A 134 8.01 -9.90 5.20
N GLU A 135 9.22 -10.31 4.82
CA GLU A 135 10.46 -9.70 5.31
C GLU A 135 10.66 -8.29 4.72
N LEU A 136 10.36 -8.10 3.44
CA LEU A 136 10.40 -6.79 2.78
C LEU A 136 9.37 -5.83 3.39
N GLY A 137 8.14 -6.30 3.62
CA GLY A 137 7.07 -5.53 4.28
C GLY A 137 7.39 -5.15 5.73
N ARG A 138 8.20 -5.95 6.43
CA ARG A 138 8.70 -5.61 7.78
C ARG A 138 9.79 -4.53 7.72
N LYS A 139 10.72 -4.64 6.76
CA LYS A 139 11.77 -3.62 6.53
C LYS A 139 11.18 -2.28 6.08
N ILE A 140 10.19 -2.29 5.19
CA ILE A 140 9.51 -1.08 4.72
C ILE A 140 8.78 -0.38 5.87
N ARG A 141 8.07 -1.12 6.75
CA ARG A 141 7.43 -0.53 7.95
C ARG A 141 8.42 0.19 8.86
N HIS A 142 9.61 -0.38 9.06
CA HIS A 142 10.65 0.26 9.87
C HIS A 142 11.22 1.53 9.21
N LEU A 143 11.38 1.52 7.88
CA LEU A 143 11.87 2.69 7.14
C LEU A 143 10.84 3.82 7.14
N SER A 144 9.55 3.51 6.95
CA SER A 144 8.47 4.51 7.04
C SER A 144 8.35 5.10 8.44
N PHE A 145 8.41 4.28 9.49
CA PHE A 145 8.36 4.77 10.88
C PHE A 145 9.59 5.59 11.26
N ALA A 146 10.79 5.20 10.80
CA ALA A 146 12.01 5.98 10.99
C ALA A 146 11.93 7.35 10.30
N SER A 147 11.37 7.41 9.09
CA SER A 147 11.17 8.66 8.35
C SER A 147 10.18 9.60 9.04
N PHE A 148 9.12 9.01 9.63
CA PHE A 148 8.10 9.75 10.37
C PHE A 148 8.64 10.29 11.70
N LEU A 149 9.36 9.46 12.46
CA LEU A 149 10.06 9.88 13.68
C LEU A 149 11.12 10.94 13.37
N LEU A 150 11.87 10.81 12.28
CA LEU A 150 12.87 11.80 11.89
C LEU A 150 12.21 13.14 11.53
N SER A 151 11.06 13.12 10.87
CA SER A 151 10.26 14.33 10.62
C SER A 151 9.72 14.95 11.91
N PHE A 152 9.21 14.15 12.84
CA PHE A 152 8.76 14.65 14.16
C PHE A 152 9.91 15.15 15.03
N LEU A 153 11.07 14.51 14.96
CA LEU A 153 12.29 14.93 15.66
C LEU A 153 12.84 16.25 15.10
N TRP A 154 12.66 16.50 13.80
CA TRP A 154 12.95 17.77 13.15
C TRP A 154 11.88 18.84 13.45
N ALA A 155 10.60 18.51 13.33
CA ALA A 155 9.48 19.42 13.56
C ALA A 155 9.34 19.83 15.04
N GLY A 156 9.69 18.94 15.97
CA GLY A 156 9.70 19.21 17.41
C GLY A 156 10.92 19.98 17.91
N GLY A 157 11.77 20.49 17.01
CA GLY A 157 12.92 21.34 17.37
C GLY A 157 14.09 20.61 18.02
N ILE A 158 14.00 19.29 18.26
CA ILE A 158 15.09 18.48 18.84
C ILE A 158 16.31 18.46 17.90
N GLY A 159 16.08 18.38 16.58
CA GLY A 159 17.16 18.50 15.58
C GLY A 159 17.92 19.82 15.66
N SER A 160 17.20 20.94 15.84
CA SER A 160 17.79 22.28 16.01
C SER A 160 18.59 22.38 17.32
N ALA A 161 18.06 21.84 18.42
CA ALA A 161 18.75 21.82 19.71
C ALA A 161 20.05 21.01 19.66
N LEU A 162 20.04 19.84 19.01
CA LEU A 162 21.24 19.02 18.81
C LEU A 162 22.27 19.73 17.91
N GLY A 163 21.82 20.38 16.83
CA GLY A 163 22.70 21.16 15.95
C GLY A 163 23.44 22.27 16.69
N VAL A 164 22.74 23.03 17.54
CA VAL A 164 23.35 24.05 18.40
C VAL A 164 24.31 23.43 19.42
N PHE A 165 23.90 22.36 20.10
CA PHE A 165 24.74 21.68 21.10
C PHE A 165 26.06 21.18 20.51
N PHE A 166 26.00 20.43 19.41
CA PHE A 166 27.19 19.91 18.74
C PHE A 166 28.05 21.03 18.13
N GLY A 167 27.44 22.09 17.60
CA GLY A 167 28.16 23.27 17.11
C GLY A 167 28.97 23.97 18.21
N VAL A 168 28.37 24.21 19.39
CA VAL A 168 29.05 24.83 20.53
C VAL A 168 30.16 23.92 21.07
N ARG A 169 29.91 22.60 21.18
CA ARG A 169 30.91 21.60 21.60
C ARG A 169 32.11 21.58 20.65
N ALA A 170 31.88 21.64 19.34
CA ALA A 170 32.94 21.69 18.34
C ALA A 170 33.81 22.94 18.51
N VAL A 171 33.19 24.11 18.69
CA VAL A 171 33.93 25.37 18.94
C VAL A 171 34.73 25.32 20.25
N MET A 172 34.17 24.75 21.32
CA MET A 172 34.89 24.58 22.59
C MET A 172 36.09 23.65 22.45
N LEU A 173 35.95 22.54 21.74
CA LEU A 173 37.05 21.60 21.48
C LEU A 173 38.15 22.24 20.61
N SER A 174 37.78 23.05 19.61
CA SER A 174 38.74 23.80 18.80
C SER A 174 39.51 24.85 19.62
N ARG A 175 38.89 25.45 20.64
CA ARG A 175 39.59 26.39 21.55
C ARG A 175 40.57 25.66 22.48
N ALA A 176 40.23 24.45 22.92
CA ALA A 176 41.07 23.63 23.79
C ALA A 176 42.33 23.11 23.07
N HIS A 177 42.22 22.78 21.78
CA HIS A 177 43.36 22.44 20.92
C HIS A 177 43.69 23.59 19.97
N SER A 178 44.29 24.65 20.52
CA SER A 178 44.95 25.70 19.74
C SER A 178 46.25 25.18 19.11
N THR A 179 46.15 24.21 18.22
CA THR A 179 47.24 23.83 17.29
C THR A 179 46.91 24.42 15.92
N ALA A 180 47.87 25.17 15.38
CA ALA A 180 47.75 26.03 14.21
C ALA A 180 47.05 25.36 13.00
N HIS A 181 46.15 26.13 12.38
CA HIS A 181 45.60 25.94 11.03
C HIS A 181 44.60 24.79 10.79
N ALA A 182 43.64 24.55 11.70
CA ALA A 182 42.42 23.81 11.34
C ALA A 182 41.41 24.74 10.65
N PRO A 183 40.84 24.36 9.48
CA PRO A 183 39.90 25.20 8.75
C PRO A 183 38.60 25.39 9.53
N VAL A 184 38.37 26.63 9.99
CA VAL A 184 37.19 27.11 10.73
C VAL A 184 35.86 26.97 9.92
N GLY A 185 35.92 26.50 8.68
CA GLY A 185 34.82 26.56 7.72
C GLY A 185 33.58 25.70 8.02
N LEU A 186 33.69 24.65 8.84
CA LEU A 186 32.59 23.69 9.03
C LEU A 186 31.71 23.92 10.27
N ALA A 187 32.18 24.68 11.27
CA ALA A 187 31.41 24.92 12.49
C ALA A 187 30.32 26.02 12.32
N VAL A 188 30.60 27.02 11.50
CA VAL A 188 29.72 28.16 11.22
C VAL A 188 28.38 27.75 10.58
N PRO A 189 28.33 26.89 9.54
CA PRO A 189 27.05 26.52 8.92
C PRO A 189 26.12 25.73 9.85
N GLY A 190 26.67 24.88 10.73
CA GLY A 190 25.87 24.11 11.69
C GLY A 190 25.15 24.98 12.71
N ILE A 191 25.82 26.01 13.23
CA ILE A 191 25.23 26.97 14.17
C ILE A 191 24.16 27.83 13.45
N ALA A 192 24.44 28.29 12.23
CA ALA A 192 23.49 29.09 11.46
C ALA A 192 22.19 28.35 11.15
N LEU A 193 22.29 27.08 10.72
CA LEU A 193 21.12 26.24 10.46
C LEU A 193 20.32 25.93 11.74
N GLY A 194 21.01 25.65 12.86
CA GLY A 194 20.35 25.41 14.14
C GLY A 194 19.56 26.62 14.67
N VAL A 195 20.14 27.83 14.54
CA VAL A 195 19.47 29.07 14.95
C VAL A 195 18.28 29.39 14.04
N LEU A 196 18.40 29.20 12.73
CA LEU A 196 17.29 29.37 11.78
C LEU A 196 16.12 28.43 12.10
N GLY A 197 16.40 27.15 12.37
CA GLY A 197 15.37 26.19 12.76
C GLY A 197 14.67 26.58 14.07
N LEU A 198 15.42 27.01 15.08
CA LEU A 198 14.87 27.43 16.38
C LEU A 198 14.01 28.70 16.26
N LEU A 199 14.43 29.67 15.45
CA LEU A 199 13.63 30.86 15.14
C LEU A 199 12.33 30.51 14.40
N ALA A 200 12.37 29.63 13.40
CA ALA A 200 11.17 29.18 12.71
C ALA A 200 10.18 28.51 13.68
N THR A 201 10.68 27.68 14.61
CA THR A 201 9.85 27.03 15.63
C THR A 201 9.18 28.05 16.57
N LEU A 202 9.93 29.08 16.99
CA LEU A 202 9.40 30.17 17.84
C LEU A 202 8.35 31.03 17.11
N VAL A 203 8.55 31.31 15.82
CA VAL A 203 7.56 32.03 14.99
C VAL A 203 6.28 31.22 14.87
N SER A 204 6.38 29.92 14.56
CA SER A 204 5.21 29.03 14.51
C SER A 204 4.49 28.93 15.86
N LEU A 205 5.22 28.89 16.99
CA LEU A 205 4.59 28.89 18.31
C LEU A 205 3.84 30.19 18.62
N ARG A 206 4.38 31.33 18.18
CA ARG A 206 3.75 32.65 18.40
C ARG A 206 2.41 32.76 17.68
N GLU A 207 2.25 32.16 16.51
CA GLU A 207 0.98 32.17 15.77
C GLU A 207 -0.11 31.30 16.43
N TRP A 208 0.29 30.35 17.28
CA TRP A 208 -0.62 29.42 17.96
C TRP A 208 -1.08 29.87 19.35
N VAL A 209 -0.50 30.95 19.90
CA VAL A 209 -0.90 31.52 21.19
C VAL A 209 -1.81 32.73 20.90
N PRO A 210 -3.14 32.62 21.10
CA PRO A 210 -4.09 33.69 20.84
C PRO A 210 -3.95 34.88 21.80
#